data_AF-A0A3C1FTR7-F1
#
_entry.id   AF-A0A3C1FTR7-F1
#
_cell.length_a   1.000
_cell.length_b   1.000
_cell.length_c   1.000
_cell.angle_alpha   90.00
_cell.angle_beta   90.00
_cell.angle_gamma   90.00
#
_symmetry.space_group_name_H-M   'P 1'
#
loop_
_entity.id
_entity.type
_entity.pdbx_description
1 polymer ?
#
loop_
_entity_poly.entity_id
_entity_poly.type
_entity_poly.pdbx_seq_one_letter_code
_entity_poly.pdbx_strand_id
1 'polypeptide(L)'
;MSFEIVQEKRPSYSGVAMAVIIVLSSALLGMAGFFAYLLIWGKGNDYLLGTLLAFELLIAGVEIVLFARCFIPFREVSEDREEELLW
;
A
#
# COMPACT_ATOMS: atom_id res chain seq x y z
N MET A 1 12.66 -24.29 29.95
CA MET A 1 11.77 -23.30 29.32
C MET A 1 11.60 -23.71 27.87
N SER A 2 10.39 -24.15 27.51
CA SER A 2 10.03 -24.52 26.14
C SER A 2 9.51 -23.25 25.48
N PHE A 3 10.24 -22.70 24.52
CA PHE A 3 9.72 -21.62 23.68
C PHE A 3 8.61 -22.21 22.82
N GLU A 4 7.37 -21.80 23.07
CA GLU A 4 6.29 -21.99 22.11
C GLU A 4 6.67 -21.17 20.88
N ILE A 5 7.15 -21.86 19.85
CA ILE A 5 7.31 -21.30 18.53
C ILE A 5 5.88 -21.01 18.07
N VAL A 6 5.44 -19.76 18.26
CA VAL A 6 4.22 -19.22 17.65
C VAL A 6 4.37 -19.53 16.17
N GLN A 7 3.62 -20.53 15.68
CA GLN A 7 3.64 -20.90 14.28
C GLN A 7 3.12 -19.69 13.51
N GLU A 8 4.04 -18.89 12.97
CA GLU A 8 3.75 -17.83 12.01
C GLU A 8 2.90 -18.45 10.91
N LYS A 9 1.62 -18.06 10.92
CA LYS A 9 0.67 -18.41 9.88
C LYS A 9 1.24 -17.79 8.60
N ARG A 10 1.87 -18.62 7.76
CA ARG A 10 2.48 -18.19 6.48
C ARG A 10 1.52 -17.21 5.81
N PRO A 11 2.00 -16.06 5.29
CA PRO A 11 1.16 -15.17 4.52
C PRO A 11 0.54 -16.01 3.41
N SER A 12 -0.77 -16.24 3.51
CA SER A 12 -1.50 -16.93 2.47
C SER A 12 -1.58 -15.92 1.35
N TYR A 13 -0.63 -16.01 0.43
CA TYR A 13 -0.61 -15.25 -0.81
C TYR A 13 -1.90 -15.57 -1.57
N SER A 14 -2.94 -14.78 -1.31
CA SER A 14 -4.22 -14.92 -1.99
C SER A 14 -4.01 -14.40 -3.40
N GLY A 15 -4.14 -15.28 -4.40
CA GLY A 15 -4.08 -14.89 -5.82
C GLY A 15 -5.07 -13.76 -6.16
N VAL A 16 -6.15 -13.63 -5.38
CA VAL A 16 -7.10 -12.52 -5.48
C VAL A 16 -6.46 -11.19 -5.09
N ALA A 17 -5.69 -11.13 -4.00
CA ALA A 17 -5.02 -9.90 -3.58
C ALA A 17 -3.99 -9.43 -4.62
N MET A 18 -3.27 -10.39 -5.21
CA MET A 18 -2.30 -10.12 -6.27
C MET A 18 -2.98 -9.56 -7.53
N ALA A 19 -4.10 -10.15 -7.95
CA ALA A 19 -4.89 -9.64 -9.08
C ALA A 19 -5.43 -8.23 -8.81
N VAL A 20 -5.93 -7.97 -7.60
CA VAL A 20 -6.43 -6.65 -7.20
C VAL A 20 -5.32 -5.60 -7.28
N ILE A 21 -4.13 -5.90 -6.76
CA ILE A 21 -2.97 -5.00 -6.84
C ILE A 21 -2.64 -4.69 -8.29
N ILE A 22 -2.49 -5.70 -9.16
CA ILE A 22 -2.16 -5.48 -10.59
C ILE A 22 -3.19 -4.57 -11.28
N VAL A 23 -4.49 -4.76 -10.98
CA VAL A 23 -5.56 -3.92 -11.54
C VAL A 23 -5.44 -2.48 -11.03
N LEU A 24 -5.19 -2.29 -9.74
CA LEU A 24 -4.99 -0.96 -9.15
C LEU A 24 -3.75 -0.26 -9.71
N SER A 25 -2.61 -0.95 -9.84
CA SER A 25 -1.40 -0.38 -10.44
C SER A 25 -1.63 0.03 -11.90
N SER A 26 -2.37 -0.79 -12.65
CA SER A 26 -2.71 -0.49 -14.05
C SER A 26 -3.62 0.74 -14.15
N ALA A 27 -4.56 0.88 -13.22
CA ALA A 27 -5.43 2.05 -13.15
C ALA A 27 -4.65 3.32 -12.79
N LEU A 28 -3.70 3.25 -11.86
CA LEU A 28 -2.79 4.35 -11.52
C LEU A 28 -1.97 4.79 -12.73
N LEU A 29 -1.40 3.84 -13.48
CA LEU A 29 -0.64 4.15 -14.69
C LEU A 29 -1.51 4.87 -15.74
N GLY A 30 -2.75 4.40 -15.92
CA GLY A 30 -3.71 5.01 -16.84
C GLY A 30 -4.10 6.43 -16.43
N MET A 31 -4.38 6.65 -15.15
CA MET A 31 -4.70 7.99 -14.63
C MET A 31 -3.51 8.93 -14.75
N ALA A 32 -2.29 8.49 -14.41
CA ALA A 32 -1.09 9.31 -14.52
C ALA A 32 -0.83 9.72 -15.98
N GLY A 33 -1.05 8.81 -16.93
CA GLY A 33 -0.98 9.11 -18.36
C GLY A 33 -2.04 10.13 -18.79
N PHE A 34 -3.28 9.97 -18.31
CA PHE A 34 -4.36 10.92 -18.58
C PHE A 34 -4.10 12.30 -17.95
N PHE A 35 -3.56 12.34 -16.74
CA PHE A 35 -3.14 13.55 -16.04
C PHE A 35 -2.06 14.30 -16.83
N ALA A 36 -1.01 13.58 -17.24
CA ALA A 36 0.07 14.14 -18.06
C ALA A 36 -0.47 14.65 -19.42
N TYR A 37 -1.36 13.89 -20.05
CA TYR A 37 -2.01 14.32 -21.29
C TYR A 37 -2.78 15.64 -21.12
N LEU A 38 -3.61 15.74 -20.07
CA LEU A 38 -4.40 16.94 -19.79
C LEU A 38 -3.53 18.17 -19.49
N LEU A 39 -2.42 17.97 -18.78
CA LEU A 39 -1.43 19.01 -18.51
C LEU A 39 -0.77 19.50 -19.80
N ILE A 40 -0.27 18.59 -20.63
CA ILE A 40 0.45 18.94 -21.87
C ILE A 40 -0.48 19.65 -22.86
N TRP A 41 -1.73 19.19 -22.99
CA TRP A 41 -2.69 19.79 -23.92
C TRP A 41 -3.36 21.07 -23.37
N GLY A 42 -3.09 21.45 -22.13
CA GLY A 42 -3.72 22.61 -21.47
C GLY A 42 -5.24 22.49 -21.36
N LYS A 43 -5.78 21.26 -21.34
CA LYS A 43 -7.23 20.98 -21.28
C LYS A 43 -7.73 20.66 -19.88
N GLY A 44 -6.83 20.44 -18.92
CA GLY A 44 -7.20 20.23 -17.51
C GLY A 44 -7.37 21.54 -16.77
N ASN A 45 -8.54 21.76 -16.15
CA ASN A 45 -8.71 22.81 -15.14
C ASN A 45 -8.09 22.34 -13.81
N ASP A 46 -7.62 23.27 -12.98
CA ASP A 46 -6.97 22.99 -11.69
C ASP A 46 -7.82 22.14 -10.76
N TYR A 47 -9.14 22.38 -10.73
CA TYR A 47 -10.06 21.55 -9.95
C TYR A 47 -10.07 20.08 -10.43
N LEU A 48 -10.07 19.86 -11.75
CA LEU A 48 -10.09 18.53 -12.34
C LEU A 48 -8.75 17.82 -12.15
N LEU A 49 -7.64 18.51 -12.37
CA LEU A 49 -6.29 17.99 -12.14
C LEU A 49 -6.07 17.67 -10.65
N GLY A 50 -6.46 18.58 -9.74
CA GLY A 50 -6.35 18.36 -8.30
C GLY A 50 -7.20 17.18 -7.82
N THR A 51 -8.41 17.03 -8.36
CA THR A 51 -9.27 15.87 -8.05
C THR A 51 -8.63 14.57 -8.54
N LEU A 52 -8.08 14.56 -9.76
CA LEU A 52 -7.43 13.37 -10.33
C LEU A 52 -6.22 12.95 -9.50
N LEU A 53 -5.38 13.91 -9.12
CA LEU A 53 -4.20 13.70 -8.28
C LEU A 53 -4.59 13.15 -6.89
N ALA A 54 -5.66 13.66 -6.28
CA ALA A 54 -6.15 13.17 -4.99
C ALA A 54 -6.62 11.70 -5.08
N PHE A 55 -7.31 11.34 -6.18
CA PHE A 55 -7.71 9.95 -6.42
C PHE A 55 -6.51 9.02 -6.64
N GLU A 56 -5.49 9.46 -7.38
CA GLU A 56 -4.25 8.69 -7.55
C GLU A 56 -3.57 8.41 -6.21
N LEU A 57 -3.42 9.42 -5.36
CA LEU A 57 -2.81 9.25 -4.04
C LEU A 57 -3.65 8.32 -3.14
N LEU A 58 -4.97 8.41 -3.21
CA LEU A 58 -5.87 7.54 -2.45
C LEU A 58 -5.73 6.07 -2.88
N ILE A 59 -5.71 5.82 -4.20
CA ILE A 59 -5.56 4.47 -4.75
C ILE A 59 -4.17 3.90 -4.41
N ALA A 60 -3.11 4.70 -4.54
CA ALA A 60 -1.76 4.30 -4.15
C ALA A 60 -1.66 3.97 -2.65
N GLY A 61 -2.31 4.75 -1.79
CA GLY A 61 -2.38 4.47 -0.35
C GLY A 61 -3.08 3.14 -0.04
N VAL A 62 -4.21 2.86 -0.71
CA VAL A 62 -4.93 1.59 -0.58
C VAL A 62 -4.05 0.42 -1.05
N GLU A 63 -3.36 0.58 -2.17
CA GLU A 63 -2.46 -0.43 -2.72
C GLU A 63 -1.31 -0.77 -1.76
N ILE A 64 -0.68 0.24 -1.15
CA ILE A 64 0.36 0.05 -0.13
C ILE A 64 -0.17 -0.71 1.08
N VAL A 65 -1.37 -0.35 1.58
CA VAL A 65 -1.97 -1.05 2.73
C VAL A 65 -2.30 -2.50 2.40
N LEU A 66 -2.85 -2.76 1.21
CA LEU A 66 -3.15 -4.11 0.74
C LEU A 66 -1.87 -4.94 0.58
N PHE A 67 -0.85 -4.35 -0.05
CA PHE A 67 0.45 -4.99 -0.20
C PHE A 67 1.08 -5.33 1.15
N ALA A 68 1.10 -4.36 2.09
CA ALA A 68 1.62 -4.58 3.43
C ALA A 68 0.88 -5.67 4.19
N ARG A 69 -0.46 -5.72 4.11
CA ARG A 69 -1.24 -6.76 4.79
C ARG A 69 -1.11 -8.15 4.17
N CYS A 70 -0.95 -8.23 2.85
CA CYS A 70 -0.98 -9.52 2.15
C CYS A 70 0.41 -10.11 1.91
N PHE A 71 1.45 -9.28 1.79
CA PHE A 71 2.78 -9.70 1.34
C PHE A 71 3.87 -9.43 2.37
N ILE A 72 3.69 -8.49 3.29
CA ILE A 72 4.64 -8.26 4.39
C ILE A 72 4.14 -9.07 5.58
N PRO A 73 4.88 -10.08 6.06
CA PRO A 73 4.57 -10.66 7.36
C PRO A 73 4.73 -9.53 8.38
N PHE A 74 3.61 -9.12 8.99
CA PHE A 74 3.64 -8.21 10.13
C PHE A 74 4.42 -8.92 11.22
N ARG A 75 5.72 -8.63 11.29
CA ARG A 75 6.52 -8.92 12.47
C ARG A 75 6.04 -7.90 13.47
N GLU A 76 5.10 -8.29 14.34
CA GLU A 76 4.95 -7.64 15.64
C GLU A 76 6.30 -7.81 16.31
N VAL A 77 7.22 -6.88 16.04
CA VAL A 77 8.31 -6.62 16.97
C VAL A 77 7.57 -5.99 18.13
N SER A 78 7.15 -6.83 19.08
CA SER A 78 7.07 -6.38 20.46
C SER A 78 8.46 -5.85 20.74
N GLU A 79 8.60 -4.53 20.64
CA GLU A 79 9.73 -3.84 21.22
C GLU A 79 9.60 -4.21 22.70
N ASP A 80 10.33 -5.25 23.11
CA ASP A 80 10.41 -5.67 24.50
C ASP A 80 10.99 -4.47 25.22
N ARG A 81 10.08 -3.63 25.73
CA ARG A 81 10.38 -2.55 26.65
C ARG A 81 10.60 -3.14 28.05
N GLU A 82 11.22 -4.31 28.12
CA GLU A 82 11.87 -4.84 29.29
C GLU A 82 13.36 -4.51 29.13
N GLU A 83 13.76 -3.32 29.57
CA GLU A 83 15.11 -2.95 30.04
C GLU A 83 15.40 -1.45 29.86
N GLU A 84 14.69 -0.59 30.59
CA GLU A 84 15.28 0.67 31.10
C GLU A 84 14.82 0.91 32.57
N LEU A 85 14.91 -0.15 33.39
CA LEU A 85 14.82 -0.05 34.86
C LEU A 85 16.18 -0.27 35.52
N LEU A 86 17.22 0.35 34.97
CA LEU A 86 18.47 0.71 35.65
C LEU A 86 18.92 1.95 34.86
N TRP A 87 18.76 3.18 35.33
CA TRP A 87 19.48 3.79 36.46
C TRP A 87 18.58 4.70 37.31
#